data_AF-R7QZZ5-F1
#
_entry.id   AF-R7QZZ5-F1
#
_cell.length_a   1.000
_cell.length_b   1.000
_cell.length_c   1.000
_cell.angle_alpha   90.00
_cell.angle_beta   90.00
_cell.angle_gamma   90.00
#
_symmetry.space_group_name_H-M   'P 1'
#
loop_
_entity.id
_entity.type
_entity.pdbx_description
1 polymer ?
#
loop_
_entity_poly.entity_id
_entity_poly.type
_entity_poly.pdbx_seq_one_letter_code
_entity_poly.pdbx_strand_id
1 'polypeptide(L)'
;MEKVLIEEGSSYEAVEKAEKYFSECGEIRHVTIFFESSNFLITKYEMLSAWVHMVLEFDDLEIQIESLNCGYVGAGPNCAIRLLKRLGLPEMQLTPLIHENHAISFRVLGGEIHELNTYQLFYDVEPICYKNNALRNKIHGNENVDIDLQEKLIRFYNPQRTNWMGFLNLLNYMENIEFEYYIGEKSLLDRGLYIGSGGFRNGVKDKDIKGTVHCNLYLTGANFNVSCLIDREYEVEVIEAVYLALTGKKLVMQDVRKQNWITQLFHRGEKMELTDRIVIDRMKRE
;
A
#
# COMPACT_ATOMS: atom_id res chain seq x y z
N MET A 1 11.85 -2.71 21.40
CA MET A 1 10.46 -2.23 21.51
C MET A 1 9.55 -3.44 21.47
N GLU A 2 8.83 -3.67 22.55
CA GLU A 2 7.78 -4.70 22.67
C GLU A 2 6.57 -4.28 21.82
N LYS A 3 5.85 -5.25 21.22
CA LYS A 3 4.63 -4.98 20.44
C LYS A 3 3.45 -5.73 21.05
N VAL A 4 2.34 -5.03 21.24
CA VAL A 4 1.08 -5.58 21.75
C VAL A 4 -0.03 -5.29 20.76
N LEU A 5 -0.85 -6.30 20.47
CA LEU A 5 -2.05 -6.16 19.65
C LEU A 5 -3.30 -6.20 20.53
N ILE A 6 -4.19 -5.23 20.33
CA ILE A 6 -5.53 -5.18 20.90
C ILE A 6 -6.51 -5.54 19.79
N GLU A 7 -6.81 -6.83 19.71
CA GLU A 7 -7.84 -7.41 18.83
C GLU A 7 -9.19 -7.35 19.54
N GLU A 8 -10.14 -6.60 19.00
CA GLU A 8 -11.51 -6.53 19.51
C GLU A 8 -12.51 -6.23 18.37
N GLY A 9 -13.72 -6.80 18.48
CA GLY A 9 -14.75 -6.72 17.45
C GLY A 9 -15.45 -5.35 17.36
N SER A 10 -15.28 -4.49 18.36
CA SER A 10 -15.85 -3.14 18.37
C SER A 10 -14.89 -2.09 18.92
N SER A 11 -15.07 -0.85 18.46
CA SER A 11 -14.27 0.29 18.93
C SER A 11 -14.43 0.57 20.43
N TYR A 12 -15.56 0.20 21.03
CA TYR A 12 -15.81 0.37 22.47
C TYR A 12 -15.01 -0.63 23.31
N GLU A 13 -15.04 -1.92 22.93
CA GLU A 13 -14.25 -2.97 23.59
C GLU A 13 -12.75 -2.71 23.45
N ALA A 14 -12.31 -2.25 22.26
CA ALA A 14 -10.93 -1.86 22.01
C ALA A 14 -10.46 -0.77 23.00
N VAL A 15 -11.30 0.25 23.24
CA VAL A 15 -10.99 1.29 24.23
C VAL A 15 -10.91 0.73 25.65
N GLU A 16 -11.90 -0.05 26.10
CA GLU A 16 -11.89 -0.60 27.46
C GLU A 16 -10.68 -1.49 27.73
N LYS A 17 -10.23 -2.24 26.73
CA LYS A 17 -9.04 -3.08 26.83
C LYS A 17 -7.75 -2.25 26.81
N ALA A 18 -7.65 -1.27 25.90
CA ALA A 18 -6.51 -0.37 25.83
C ALA A 18 -6.34 0.46 27.11
N GLU A 19 -7.43 0.98 27.68
CA GLU A 19 -7.40 1.76 28.92
C GLU A 19 -6.81 0.97 30.11
N LYS A 20 -6.92 -0.36 30.12
CA LYS A 20 -6.30 -1.21 31.16
C LYS A 20 -4.78 -1.29 31.05
N TYR A 21 -4.22 -1.15 29.84
CA TYR A 21 -2.77 -1.14 29.65
C TYR A 21 -2.15 0.22 30.03
N PHE A 22 -2.90 1.31 29.91
CA PHE A 22 -2.35 2.66 30.06
C PHE A 22 -1.84 3.00 31.46
N SER A 23 -2.34 2.35 32.52
CA SER A 23 -1.80 2.56 33.87
C SER A 23 -0.36 2.05 34.02
N GLU A 24 0.06 1.14 33.14
CA GLU A 24 1.39 0.52 33.14
C GLU A 24 2.28 1.09 32.03
N CYS A 25 1.69 1.82 31.09
CA CYS A 25 2.41 2.48 30.01
C CYS A 25 2.99 3.82 30.48
N GLY A 26 4.19 4.15 30.02
CA GLY A 26 4.80 5.46 30.24
C GLY A 26 4.11 6.59 29.46
N GLU A 27 4.85 7.65 29.16
CA GLU A 27 4.34 8.74 28.32
C GLU A 27 4.24 8.30 26.86
N ILE A 28 3.13 8.63 26.21
CA ILE A 28 3.00 8.43 24.77
C ILE A 28 3.98 9.35 24.01
N ARG A 29 4.63 8.79 23.00
CA ARG A 29 5.62 9.46 22.16
C ARG A 29 5.13 9.71 20.75
N HIS A 30 4.34 8.80 20.20
CA HIS A 30 3.87 8.93 18.83
C HIS A 30 2.51 8.25 18.66
N VAL A 31 1.68 8.84 17.80
CA VAL A 31 0.35 8.35 17.45
C VAL A 31 0.27 8.27 15.94
N THR A 32 -0.18 7.14 15.40
CA THR A 32 -0.52 6.99 13.99
C THR A 32 -1.90 6.38 13.89
N ILE A 33 -2.80 7.02 13.13
CA ILE A 33 -4.19 6.57 12.96
C ILE A 33 -4.56 6.71 11.49
N PHE A 34 -5.13 5.65 10.92
CA PHE A 34 -5.59 5.62 9.54
C PHE A 34 -7.03 5.13 9.45
N PHE A 35 -7.78 5.73 8.55
CA PHE A 35 -9.05 5.19 8.08
C PHE A 35 -8.81 3.88 7.33
N GLU A 36 -7.94 3.91 6.31
CA GLU A 36 -7.53 2.72 5.58
C GLU A 36 -6.25 2.11 6.17
N SER A 37 -6.33 0.90 6.71
CA SER A 37 -5.20 0.16 7.28
C SER A 37 -4.08 -0.07 6.27
N SER A 38 -4.40 -0.10 4.97
CA SER A 38 -3.42 -0.19 3.88
C SER A 38 -2.34 0.90 3.90
N ASN A 39 -2.62 2.06 4.51
CA ASN A 39 -1.61 3.10 4.70
C ASN A 39 -0.45 2.67 5.61
N PHE A 40 -0.60 1.65 6.45
CA PHE A 40 0.51 1.13 7.24
C PHE A 40 1.63 0.50 6.39
N LEU A 41 1.35 0.03 5.15
CA LEU A 41 2.37 -0.51 4.25
C LEU A 41 3.47 0.50 3.88
N ILE A 42 3.15 1.80 3.93
CA ILE A 42 4.10 2.88 3.62
C ILE A 42 4.70 3.53 4.88
N THR A 43 4.63 2.84 6.01
CA THR A 43 5.18 3.32 7.30
C THR A 43 6.28 2.38 7.79
N LYS A 44 6.92 2.77 8.90
CA LYS A 44 7.91 1.92 9.59
C LYS A 44 7.29 0.75 10.36
N TYR A 45 5.97 0.73 10.52
CA TYR A 45 5.30 -0.26 11.37
C TYR A 45 5.21 -1.60 10.67
N GLU A 46 5.55 -2.65 11.40
CA GLU A 46 5.21 -4.02 11.02
C GLU A 46 3.98 -4.42 11.81
N MET A 47 2.87 -4.53 11.07
CA MET A 47 1.55 -4.77 11.61
C MET A 47 1.38 -6.22 12.07
N LEU A 48 0.79 -6.39 13.25
CA LEU A 48 0.41 -7.68 13.82
C LEU A 48 -0.92 -8.19 13.25
N SER A 49 -1.76 -7.29 12.72
CA SER A 49 -3.03 -7.62 12.07
C SER A 49 -3.33 -6.65 10.93
N ALA A 50 -4.08 -7.15 9.92
CA ALA A 50 -4.57 -6.37 8.79
C ALA A 50 -5.68 -5.37 9.16
N TRP A 51 -6.27 -5.52 10.35
CA TRP A 51 -7.41 -4.72 10.83
C TRP A 51 -6.99 -3.60 11.79
N VAL A 52 -5.68 -3.38 11.95
CA VAL A 52 -5.18 -2.30 12.78
C VAL A 52 -5.45 -0.96 12.10
N HIS A 53 -6.00 -0.03 12.87
CA HIS A 53 -6.26 1.34 12.43
C HIS A 53 -5.51 2.38 13.26
N MET A 54 -4.98 2.00 14.43
CA MET A 54 -4.23 2.88 15.31
C MET A 54 -2.97 2.19 15.84
N VAL A 55 -1.88 2.93 15.88
CA VAL A 55 -0.65 2.56 16.57
C VAL A 55 -0.26 3.67 17.55
N LEU A 56 0.03 3.27 18.79
CA LEU A 56 0.51 4.13 19.87
C LEU A 56 1.92 3.69 20.24
N GLU A 57 2.89 4.60 20.13
CA GLU A 57 4.27 4.33 20.57
C GLU A 57 4.55 5.03 21.89
N PHE A 58 5.15 4.27 22.81
CA PHE A 58 5.75 4.71 24.06
C PHE A 58 7.27 4.46 23.98
N ASP A 59 8.03 4.71 25.06
CA ASP A 59 9.49 4.58 25.03
C ASP A 59 9.98 3.17 24.63
N ASP A 60 9.36 2.12 25.18
CA ASP A 60 9.76 0.72 24.92
C ASP A 60 8.61 -0.18 24.41
N LEU A 61 7.44 0.40 24.15
CA LEU A 61 6.21 -0.33 23.84
C LEU A 61 5.48 0.29 22.65
N GLU A 62 5.04 -0.57 21.73
CA GLU A 62 4.14 -0.24 20.62
C GLU A 62 2.82 -0.98 20.81
N ILE A 63 1.71 -0.25 20.92
CA ILE A 63 0.37 -0.81 21.01
C ILE A 63 -0.34 -0.60 19.68
N GLN A 64 -0.70 -1.69 19.03
CA GLN A 64 -1.50 -1.71 17.81
C GLN A 64 -2.95 -2.03 18.16
N ILE A 65 -3.89 -1.26 17.63
CA ILE A 65 -5.30 -1.35 18.01
C ILE A 65 -6.17 -1.46 16.76
N GLU A 66 -6.99 -2.52 16.74
CA GLU A 66 -8.02 -2.71 15.73
C GLU A 66 -9.22 -1.78 15.97
N SER A 67 -9.99 -1.51 14.92
CA SER A 67 -11.29 -0.81 15.03
C SER A 67 -11.27 0.64 15.57
N LEU A 68 -10.10 1.30 15.67
CA LEU A 68 -9.96 2.70 16.07
C LEU A 68 -9.40 3.58 14.93
N ASN A 69 -10.25 3.85 13.94
CA ASN A 69 -9.94 4.66 12.77
C ASN A 69 -10.27 6.16 12.95
N CYS A 70 -9.89 6.97 11.95
CA CYS A 70 -10.20 8.41 11.86
C CYS A 70 -10.94 8.73 10.55
N GLY A 71 -11.37 9.97 10.35
CA GLY A 71 -11.80 10.46 9.03
C GLY A 71 -13.29 10.32 8.69
N TYR A 72 -14.18 10.02 9.64
CA TYR A 72 -15.61 10.07 9.36
C TYR A 72 -16.45 10.48 10.57
N VAL A 73 -17.62 11.03 10.30
CA VAL A 73 -18.56 11.45 11.34
C VAL A 73 -19.32 10.20 11.82
N GLY A 74 -18.87 9.61 12.92
CA GLY A 74 -19.47 8.40 13.49
C GLY A 74 -18.87 7.98 14.84
N ALA A 75 -19.21 6.78 15.30
CA ALA A 75 -18.78 6.28 16.61
C ALA A 75 -17.29 5.87 16.67
N GLY A 76 -16.72 5.37 15.57
CA GLY A 76 -15.32 4.90 15.52
C GLY A 76 -14.31 6.00 15.89
N PRO A 77 -14.33 7.16 15.21
CA PRO A 77 -13.40 8.24 15.49
C PRO A 77 -13.58 8.88 16.88
N ASN A 78 -14.80 8.84 17.45
CA ASN A 78 -15.04 9.26 18.82
C ASN A 78 -14.35 8.35 19.86
N CYS A 79 -14.21 7.05 19.57
CA CYS A 79 -13.47 6.12 20.43
C CYS A 79 -11.96 6.42 20.39
N ALA A 80 -11.42 6.76 19.21
CA ALA A 80 -10.03 7.22 19.08
C ALA A 80 -9.80 8.51 19.88
N ILE A 81 -10.70 9.49 19.79
CA ILE A 81 -10.62 10.74 20.59
C ILE A 81 -10.67 10.43 22.09
N ARG A 82 -11.60 9.59 22.54
CA ARG A 82 -11.71 9.18 23.95
C ARG A 82 -10.39 8.57 24.45
N LEU A 83 -9.82 7.66 23.67
CA LEU A 83 -8.59 6.97 24.04
C LEU A 83 -7.41 7.93 24.18
N LEU A 84 -7.20 8.79 23.19
CA LEU A 84 -6.11 9.77 23.21
C LEU A 84 -6.28 10.83 24.30
N LYS A 85 -7.53 11.24 24.58
CA LYS A 85 -7.84 12.11 25.71
C LYS A 85 -7.44 11.46 27.04
N ARG A 86 -7.62 10.14 27.17
CA ARG A 86 -7.20 9.40 28.36
C ARG A 86 -5.68 9.38 28.54
N LEU A 87 -4.93 9.46 27.45
CA LEU A 87 -3.47 9.59 27.42
C LEU A 87 -2.98 11.05 27.62
N GLY A 88 -3.87 11.97 27.97
CA GLY A 88 -3.52 13.35 28.32
C GLY A 88 -3.55 14.35 27.16
N LEU A 89 -3.97 13.94 25.96
CA LEU A 89 -4.04 14.83 24.81
C LEU A 89 -5.32 15.70 24.82
N PRO A 90 -5.24 16.99 24.41
CA PRO A 90 -6.36 17.92 24.50
C PRO A 90 -7.45 17.63 23.45
N GLU A 91 -8.66 17.29 23.92
CA GLU A 91 -9.83 16.98 23.08
C GLU A 91 -10.17 18.06 22.04
N MET A 92 -9.96 19.33 22.39
CA MET A 92 -10.21 20.47 21.50
C MET A 92 -9.33 20.43 20.24
N GLN A 93 -8.11 19.90 20.34
CA GLN A 93 -7.22 19.71 19.19
C GLN A 93 -7.51 18.39 18.46
N LEU A 94 -7.81 17.32 19.21
CA LEU A 94 -8.03 15.99 18.66
C LEU A 94 -9.27 15.91 17.78
N THR A 95 -10.38 16.52 18.19
CA THR A 95 -11.67 16.40 17.50
C THR A 95 -11.60 16.82 16.02
N PRO A 96 -11.22 18.07 15.67
CA PRO A 96 -11.13 18.46 14.25
C PRO A 96 -10.10 17.62 13.51
N LEU A 97 -8.97 17.32 14.15
CA LEU A 97 -7.89 16.53 13.54
C LEU A 97 -8.37 15.13 13.12
N ILE A 98 -9.06 14.42 14.01
CA ILE A 98 -9.51 13.04 13.80
C ILE A 98 -10.73 12.98 12.88
N HIS A 99 -11.66 13.93 12.95
CA HIS A 99 -12.86 13.88 12.10
C HIS A 99 -12.58 14.31 10.66
N GLU A 100 -11.66 15.23 10.43
CA GLU A 100 -11.43 15.81 9.09
C GLU A 100 -10.40 15.05 8.26
N ASN A 101 -9.55 14.23 8.88
CA ASN A 101 -8.46 13.55 8.19
C ASN A 101 -8.63 12.04 8.22
N HIS A 102 -8.48 11.39 7.06
CA HIS A 102 -8.47 9.93 6.94
C HIS A 102 -7.11 9.32 7.31
N ALA A 103 -6.11 10.15 7.57
CA ALA A 103 -4.81 9.74 8.06
C ALA A 103 -4.22 10.82 8.95
N ILE A 104 -3.70 10.44 10.10
CA ILE A 104 -2.97 11.33 10.99
C ILE A 104 -1.81 10.58 11.62
N SER A 105 -0.66 11.23 11.69
CA SER A 105 0.51 10.76 12.41
C SER A 105 1.16 11.96 13.08
N PHE A 106 1.49 11.85 14.36
CA PHE A 106 2.11 12.96 15.07
C PHE A 106 2.90 12.48 16.27
N ARG A 107 3.89 13.28 16.63
CA ARG A 107 4.69 13.11 17.85
C ARG A 107 4.00 13.80 19.02
N VAL A 108 4.17 13.23 20.21
CA VAL A 108 3.71 13.82 21.47
C VAL A 108 4.91 14.23 22.31
N LEU A 109 4.96 15.50 22.72
CA LEU A 109 5.99 16.05 23.61
C LEU A 109 5.30 16.89 24.70
N GLY A 110 5.50 16.53 25.97
CA GLY A 110 4.90 17.27 27.09
C GLY A 110 3.36 17.33 27.06
N GLY A 111 2.70 16.35 26.42
CA GLY A 111 1.25 16.34 26.24
C GLY A 111 0.72 17.18 25.06
N GLU A 112 1.61 17.73 24.22
CA GLU A 112 1.25 18.50 23.04
C GLU A 112 1.54 17.74 21.74
N ILE A 113 0.78 18.07 20.69
CA ILE A 113 0.90 17.47 19.36
C ILE A 113 1.98 18.22 18.55
N HIS A 114 2.96 17.49 18.05
CA HIS A 114 4.06 18.00 17.20
C HIS A 114 4.21 17.15 15.94
N GLU A 115 4.89 17.70 14.92
CA GLU A 115 5.26 16.97 13.70
C GLU A 115 4.07 16.30 13.00
N LEU A 116 2.91 16.99 12.98
CA LEU A 116 1.69 16.45 12.38
C LEU A 116 1.85 16.19 10.89
N ASN A 117 1.53 14.97 10.48
CA ASN A 117 1.44 14.50 9.11
C ASN A 117 0.05 13.92 8.86
N THR A 118 -0.64 14.40 7.83
CA THR A 118 -1.98 13.91 7.44
C THR A 118 -1.98 13.19 6.08
N TYR A 119 -0.79 12.83 5.60
CA TYR A 119 -0.63 12.17 4.33
C TYR A 119 -1.16 10.73 4.36
N GLN A 120 -1.88 10.38 3.31
CA GLN A 120 -2.27 9.02 2.98
C GLN A 120 -1.96 8.73 1.52
N LEU A 121 -1.58 7.49 1.23
CA LEU A 121 -1.46 7.02 -0.14
C LEU A 121 -2.73 6.26 -0.57
N PHE A 122 -3.29 5.45 0.31
CA PHE A 122 -4.48 4.66 0.04
C PHE A 122 -5.74 5.33 0.58
N TYR A 123 -6.84 5.21 -0.16
CA TYR A 123 -8.16 5.69 0.24
C TYR A 123 -9.24 4.84 -0.43
N ASP A 124 -10.35 4.56 0.24
CA ASP A 124 -11.53 3.94 -0.41
C ASP A 124 -12.67 4.94 -0.60
N VAL A 125 -12.74 5.93 0.29
CA VAL A 125 -13.71 7.02 0.26
C VAL A 125 -12.96 8.35 0.12
N GLU A 126 -13.47 9.24 -0.72
CA GLU A 126 -12.91 10.59 -0.87
C GLU A 126 -13.02 11.35 0.45
N PRO A 127 -11.89 11.80 1.04
CA PRO A 127 -11.93 12.52 2.29
C PRO A 127 -12.56 13.89 2.16
N ILE A 128 -13.38 14.25 3.15
CA ILE A 128 -14.11 15.53 3.22
C ILE A 128 -13.18 16.74 3.06
N CYS A 129 -11.94 16.63 3.55
CA CYS A 129 -10.95 17.70 3.50
C CYS A 129 -10.26 17.90 2.15
N TYR A 130 -10.33 16.94 1.22
CA TYR A 130 -9.64 17.07 -0.07
C TYR A 130 -10.46 17.86 -1.07
N LYS A 131 -9.83 18.91 -1.64
CA LYS A 131 -10.31 19.61 -2.83
C LYS A 131 -9.78 18.89 -4.09
N ASN A 132 -10.46 19.11 -5.22
CA ASN A 132 -10.10 18.57 -6.53
C ASN A 132 -8.58 18.58 -6.81
N ASN A 133 -8.08 17.49 -7.42
CA ASN A 133 -6.69 17.12 -7.73
C ASN A 133 -5.82 16.52 -6.62
N ALA A 134 -6.18 16.62 -5.35
CA ALA A 134 -5.33 16.10 -4.27
C ALA A 134 -5.23 14.56 -4.22
N LEU A 135 -6.14 13.86 -4.90
CA LEU A 135 -6.18 12.39 -5.01
C LEU A 135 -5.43 11.84 -6.23
N ARG A 136 -4.96 12.70 -7.14
CA ARG A 136 -4.41 12.29 -8.46
C ARG A 136 -3.24 11.30 -8.36
N ASN A 137 -2.40 11.42 -7.34
CA ASN A 137 -1.24 10.56 -7.11
C ASN A 137 -1.46 9.56 -5.97
N LYS A 138 -2.72 9.32 -5.60
CA LYS A 138 -3.11 8.39 -4.54
C LYS A 138 -3.76 7.15 -5.16
N ILE A 139 -3.87 6.09 -4.37
CA ILE A 139 -4.40 4.81 -4.78
C ILE A 139 -5.81 4.67 -4.20
N HIS A 140 -6.81 4.62 -5.09
CA HIS A 140 -8.15 4.21 -4.72
C HIS A 140 -8.18 2.69 -4.55
N GLY A 141 -8.51 2.19 -3.36
CA GLY A 141 -8.81 0.77 -3.16
C GLY A 141 -10.11 0.44 -3.88
N ASN A 142 -10.00 -0.14 -5.07
CA ASN A 142 -11.12 -0.46 -5.93
C ASN A 142 -10.89 -1.80 -6.65
N GLU A 143 -11.79 -2.16 -7.54
CA GLU A 143 -11.70 -3.39 -8.33
C GLU A 143 -10.36 -3.60 -9.06
N ASN A 144 -9.62 -2.55 -9.41
CA ASN A 144 -8.36 -2.64 -10.15
C ASN A 144 -7.11 -2.72 -9.27
N VAL A 145 -7.27 -2.65 -7.95
CA VAL A 145 -6.17 -2.75 -6.99
C VAL A 145 -6.57 -3.65 -5.83
N ASP A 146 -5.99 -4.84 -5.75
CA ASP A 146 -6.14 -5.70 -4.57
C ASP A 146 -5.00 -5.44 -3.60
N ILE A 147 -5.31 -5.31 -2.31
CA ILE A 147 -4.31 -5.15 -1.25
C ILE A 147 -4.47 -6.30 -0.26
N ASP A 148 -3.43 -7.11 -0.13
CA ASP A 148 -3.32 -8.17 0.86
C ASP A 148 -2.30 -7.74 1.92
N LEU A 149 -2.78 -7.31 3.08
CA LEU A 149 -1.91 -6.82 4.16
C LEU A 149 -1.18 -7.93 4.89
N GLN A 150 -1.69 -9.17 4.86
CA GLN A 150 -1.04 -10.31 5.50
C GLN A 150 0.17 -10.74 4.69
N GLU A 151 0.00 -10.87 3.38
CA GLU A 151 1.08 -11.21 2.45
C GLU A 151 1.91 -9.97 2.04
N LYS A 152 1.54 -8.78 2.55
CA LYS A 152 2.10 -7.47 2.19
C LYS A 152 2.23 -7.30 0.68
N LEU A 153 1.17 -7.63 -0.06
CA LEU A 153 1.16 -7.68 -1.51
C LEU A 153 0.07 -6.78 -2.09
N ILE A 154 0.46 -5.90 -3.00
CA ILE A 154 -0.45 -5.04 -3.75
C ILE A 154 -0.49 -5.52 -5.19
N ARG A 155 -1.68 -5.88 -5.69
CA ARG A 155 -1.87 -6.31 -7.09
C ARG A 155 -2.57 -5.23 -7.89
N PHE A 156 -1.95 -4.80 -8.98
CA PHE A 156 -2.53 -3.86 -9.94
C PHE A 156 -2.98 -4.57 -11.20
N TYR A 157 -4.20 -4.27 -11.62
CA TYR A 157 -4.74 -4.65 -12.92
C TYR A 157 -4.69 -3.44 -13.84
N ASN A 158 -3.92 -3.56 -14.93
CA ASN A 158 -3.71 -2.51 -15.90
C ASN A 158 -3.39 -1.13 -15.29
N PRO A 159 -2.35 -1.02 -14.44
CA PRO A 159 -2.03 0.23 -13.75
C PRO A 159 -1.84 1.42 -14.71
N GLN A 160 -1.37 1.18 -15.94
CA GLN A 160 -1.21 2.18 -16.98
C GLN A 160 -2.52 2.86 -17.42
N ARG A 161 -3.67 2.22 -17.20
CA ARG A 161 -5.01 2.77 -17.50
C ARG A 161 -5.79 3.18 -16.26
N THR A 162 -5.59 2.46 -15.16
CA THR A 162 -6.47 2.56 -13.98
C THR A 162 -5.89 3.45 -12.89
N ASN A 163 -4.57 3.39 -12.63
CA ASN A 163 -3.97 4.02 -11.46
C ASN A 163 -2.48 4.36 -11.61
N TRP A 164 -2.07 4.88 -12.78
CA TRP A 164 -0.64 5.00 -13.11
C TRP A 164 0.13 5.90 -12.15
N MET A 165 -0.43 7.06 -11.82
CA MET A 165 0.25 8.03 -10.95
C MET A 165 0.29 7.58 -9.49
N GLY A 166 -0.77 6.93 -9.00
CA GLY A 166 -0.77 6.33 -7.66
C GLY A 166 0.21 5.16 -7.56
N PHE A 167 0.24 4.30 -8.57
CA PHE A 167 1.22 3.22 -8.67
C PHE A 167 2.66 3.74 -8.67
N LEU A 168 3.01 4.71 -9.54
CA LEU A 168 4.36 5.29 -9.53
C LEU A 168 4.71 5.96 -8.21
N ASN A 169 3.73 6.58 -7.54
CA ASN A 169 3.96 7.20 -6.24
C ASN A 169 4.23 6.15 -5.14
N LEU A 170 3.52 5.02 -5.14
CA LEU A 170 3.75 3.89 -4.24
C LEU A 170 5.20 3.39 -4.29
N LEU A 171 5.80 3.33 -5.47
CA LEU A 171 7.17 2.86 -5.66
C LEU A 171 8.22 3.70 -4.93
N ASN A 172 7.89 4.93 -4.54
CA ASN A 172 8.78 5.76 -3.72
C ASN A 172 8.90 5.28 -2.28
N TYR A 173 7.96 4.44 -1.83
CA TYR A 173 7.93 3.87 -0.48
C TYR A 173 8.52 2.46 -0.42
N MET A 174 8.88 1.85 -1.54
CA MET A 174 9.53 0.55 -1.55
C MET A 174 11.02 0.65 -1.21
N GLU A 175 11.51 -0.27 -0.40
CA GLU A 175 12.92 -0.38 0.01
C GLU A 175 13.54 -1.69 -0.50
N ASN A 176 14.83 -1.67 -0.88
CA ASN A 176 15.60 -2.84 -1.36
C ASN A 176 14.84 -3.66 -2.41
N ILE A 177 14.70 -3.10 -3.61
CA ILE A 177 13.75 -3.59 -4.61
C ILE A 177 14.41 -4.65 -5.49
N GLU A 178 13.83 -5.82 -5.58
CA GLU A 178 14.07 -6.75 -6.68
C GLU A 178 13.01 -6.54 -7.76
N PHE A 179 13.47 -6.21 -8.96
CA PHE A 179 12.65 -5.95 -10.13
C PHE A 179 12.67 -7.17 -11.04
N GLU A 180 11.56 -7.90 -11.11
CA GLU A 180 11.42 -9.08 -11.97
C GLU A 180 10.31 -8.86 -12.99
N TYR A 181 10.56 -9.20 -14.25
CA TYR A 181 9.55 -9.06 -15.30
C TYR A 181 9.54 -10.27 -16.22
N TYR A 182 8.39 -10.49 -16.86
CA TYR A 182 8.19 -11.56 -17.82
C TYR A 182 7.35 -11.05 -18.99
N ILE A 183 7.85 -11.22 -20.20
CA ILE A 183 7.13 -10.97 -21.46
C ILE A 183 7.07 -12.28 -22.22
N GLY A 184 5.87 -12.82 -22.42
CA GLY A 184 5.68 -14.13 -23.06
C GLY A 184 4.25 -14.64 -22.91
N GLU A 185 4.06 -15.95 -22.88
CA GLU A 185 2.71 -16.55 -22.76
C GLU A 185 2.37 -17.00 -21.33
N LYS A 186 3.35 -17.55 -20.59
CA LYS A 186 3.08 -18.20 -19.30
C LYS A 186 4.12 -17.86 -18.23
N SER A 187 3.97 -16.67 -17.68
CA SER A 187 4.74 -16.18 -16.55
C SER A 187 4.57 -17.07 -15.31
N LEU A 188 5.66 -17.24 -14.57
CA LEU A 188 5.67 -17.86 -13.24
C LEU A 188 5.59 -16.81 -12.11
N LEU A 189 5.56 -15.52 -12.44
CA LEU A 189 5.45 -14.42 -11.47
C LEU A 189 4.13 -14.49 -10.70
N ASP A 190 4.14 -13.99 -9.45
CA ASP A 190 3.01 -14.05 -8.52
C ASP A 190 2.38 -15.45 -8.44
N ARG A 191 3.22 -16.47 -8.21
CA ARG A 191 2.84 -17.89 -8.13
C ARG A 191 2.16 -18.41 -9.41
N GLY A 192 2.51 -17.85 -10.57
CA GLY A 192 1.96 -18.22 -11.87
C GLY A 192 0.53 -17.73 -12.09
N LEU A 193 0.18 -16.55 -11.54
CA LEU A 193 -1.15 -15.97 -11.68
C LEU A 193 -1.51 -15.77 -13.17
N TYR A 194 -2.61 -16.40 -13.60
CA TYR A 194 -3.04 -16.44 -15.00
C TYR A 194 -4.54 -16.13 -15.16
N ILE A 195 -4.86 -15.16 -16.03
CA ILE A 195 -6.19 -14.76 -16.43
C ILE A 195 -6.63 -15.62 -17.63
N GLY A 196 -7.23 -16.77 -17.36
CA GLY A 196 -7.80 -17.62 -18.43
C GLY A 196 -8.11 -19.06 -18.06
N SER A 197 -7.69 -19.55 -16.89
CA SER A 197 -7.98 -20.91 -16.43
C SER A 197 -9.11 -20.95 -15.40
N GLY A 198 -10.23 -20.26 -15.65
CA GLY A 198 -11.50 -20.43 -14.89
C GLY A 198 -11.43 -20.40 -13.36
N GLY A 199 -10.34 -19.89 -12.79
CA GLY A 199 -9.91 -20.20 -11.42
C GLY A 199 -9.77 -18.99 -10.51
N PHE A 200 -10.26 -17.82 -10.93
CA PHE A 200 -10.47 -16.74 -9.97
C PHE A 200 -11.71 -17.08 -9.14
N ARG A 201 -11.46 -17.61 -7.94
CA ARG A 201 -12.54 -17.97 -7.01
C ARG A 201 -13.28 -16.77 -6.42
N ASN A 202 -12.84 -15.52 -6.63
CA ASN A 202 -13.58 -14.32 -6.27
C ASN A 202 -13.14 -13.12 -7.15
N GLY A 203 -14.09 -12.41 -7.78
CA GLY A 203 -13.93 -10.96 -8.01
C GLY A 203 -13.41 -10.42 -9.35
N VAL A 204 -13.48 -11.13 -10.49
CA VAL A 204 -12.99 -10.59 -11.79
C VAL A 204 -14.01 -9.72 -12.53
N LYS A 205 -15.29 -9.75 -12.13
CA LYS A 205 -16.38 -9.22 -12.97
C LYS A 205 -16.23 -7.72 -13.29
N ASP A 206 -15.53 -6.98 -12.43
CA ASP A 206 -15.42 -5.53 -12.54
C ASP A 206 -13.96 -5.06 -12.72
N LYS A 207 -12.99 -5.96 -12.83
CA LYS A 207 -11.57 -5.59 -13.02
C LYS A 207 -11.26 -5.29 -14.49
N ASP A 208 -10.48 -4.25 -14.77
CA ASP A 208 -9.87 -4.02 -16.09
C ASP A 208 -8.77 -5.04 -16.31
N ILE A 209 -9.14 -6.18 -16.88
CA ILE A 209 -8.25 -7.26 -17.30
C ILE A 209 -8.10 -7.31 -18.82
N LYS A 210 -8.53 -6.27 -19.53
CA LYS A 210 -8.48 -6.26 -20.99
C LYS A 210 -7.04 -6.35 -21.48
N GLY A 211 -6.77 -7.30 -22.38
CA GLY A 211 -5.45 -7.53 -22.96
C GLY A 211 -4.44 -8.17 -22.01
N THR A 212 -4.88 -8.54 -20.81
CA THR A 212 -4.03 -9.06 -19.74
C THR A 212 -4.18 -10.58 -19.63
N VAL A 213 -3.06 -11.28 -19.53
CA VAL A 213 -3.02 -12.75 -19.54
C VAL A 213 -2.40 -13.32 -18.25
N HIS A 214 -1.40 -12.66 -17.69
CA HIS A 214 -0.70 -13.10 -16.48
C HIS A 214 -0.08 -11.91 -15.74
N CYS A 215 0.57 -12.18 -14.60
CA CYS A 215 1.50 -11.23 -13.99
C CYS A 215 2.77 -11.12 -14.85
N ASN A 216 3.11 -9.91 -15.31
CA ASN A 216 4.26 -9.64 -16.18
C ASN A 216 5.30 -8.70 -15.54
N LEU A 217 4.99 -8.14 -14.37
CA LEU A 217 5.93 -7.38 -13.56
C LEU A 217 5.68 -7.67 -12.09
N TYR A 218 6.74 -8.04 -11.37
CA TYR A 218 6.72 -8.33 -9.95
C TYR A 218 7.88 -7.61 -9.27
N LEU A 219 7.56 -6.80 -8.26
CA LEU A 219 8.51 -6.05 -7.47
C LEU A 219 8.51 -6.62 -6.06
N THR A 220 9.66 -7.11 -5.60
CA THR A 220 9.85 -7.54 -4.22
C THR A 220 10.53 -6.43 -3.46
N GLY A 221 9.94 -5.96 -2.37
CA GLY A 221 10.55 -4.97 -1.47
C GLY A 221 10.71 -5.52 -0.07
N ALA A 222 11.57 -4.89 0.74
CA ALA A 222 11.75 -5.26 2.14
C ALA A 222 10.48 -5.04 2.98
N ASN A 223 9.64 -4.06 2.60
CA ASN A 223 8.43 -3.69 3.32
C ASN A 223 7.14 -4.22 2.68
N PHE A 224 7.04 -4.30 1.36
CA PHE A 224 5.91 -4.91 0.66
C PHE A 224 6.28 -5.31 -0.77
N ASN A 225 5.42 -6.12 -1.39
CA ASN A 225 5.54 -6.60 -2.76
C ASN A 225 4.48 -5.96 -3.65
N VAL A 226 4.79 -5.82 -4.94
CA VAL A 226 3.84 -5.32 -5.95
C VAL A 226 3.81 -6.27 -7.14
N SER A 227 2.60 -6.72 -7.49
CA SER A 227 2.34 -7.54 -8.67
C SER A 227 1.55 -6.70 -9.67
N CYS A 228 1.96 -6.69 -10.93
CA CYS A 228 1.25 -5.97 -11.98
C CYS A 228 0.88 -6.94 -13.10
N LEU A 229 -0.39 -6.86 -13.49
CA LEU A 229 -0.91 -7.52 -14.66
C LEU A 229 -1.18 -6.44 -15.70
N ILE A 230 -0.25 -6.30 -16.64
CA ILE A 230 -0.24 -5.26 -17.67
C ILE A 230 -0.84 -5.83 -18.97
N ASP A 231 -1.53 -5.00 -19.72
CA ASP A 231 -2.01 -5.33 -21.06
C ASP A 231 -0.82 -5.58 -21.97
N ARG A 232 -0.89 -6.68 -22.73
CA ARG A 232 0.15 -7.15 -23.64
C ARG A 232 0.61 -6.10 -24.65
N GLU A 233 -0.25 -5.16 -25.04
CA GLU A 233 0.12 -4.05 -25.93
C GLU A 233 1.09 -3.05 -25.29
N TYR A 234 1.16 -3.00 -23.95
CA TYR A 234 1.89 -1.98 -23.19
C TYR A 234 2.97 -2.56 -22.26
N GLU A 235 3.18 -3.89 -22.22
CA GLU A 235 4.12 -4.55 -21.31
C GLU A 235 5.50 -3.91 -21.31
N VAL A 236 6.11 -3.79 -22.50
CA VAL A 236 7.46 -3.22 -22.65
C VAL A 236 7.49 -1.78 -22.15
N GLU A 237 6.61 -0.91 -22.64
CA GLU A 237 6.57 0.49 -22.27
C GLU A 237 6.38 0.70 -20.78
N VAL A 238 5.50 -0.08 -20.15
CA VAL A 238 5.22 0.03 -18.73
C VAL A 238 6.42 -0.46 -17.92
N ILE A 239 6.97 -1.64 -18.24
CA ILE A 239 8.14 -2.19 -17.53
C ILE A 239 9.34 -1.23 -17.62
N GLU A 240 9.64 -0.73 -18.82
CA GLU A 240 10.73 0.25 -19.01
C GLU A 240 10.46 1.56 -18.26
N ALA A 241 9.21 2.05 -18.25
CA ALA A 241 8.85 3.27 -17.53
C ALA A 241 8.95 3.11 -16.01
N VAL A 242 8.55 1.96 -15.45
CA VAL A 242 8.71 1.64 -14.03
C VAL A 242 10.19 1.57 -13.68
N TYR A 243 10.98 0.84 -14.47
CA TYR A 243 12.42 0.75 -14.25
C TYR A 243 13.10 2.13 -14.29
N LEU A 244 12.70 2.98 -15.25
CA LEU A 244 13.18 4.36 -15.36
C LEU A 244 12.78 5.20 -14.13
N ALA A 245 11.55 5.08 -13.65
CA ALA A 245 11.09 5.78 -12.45
C ALA A 245 11.85 5.33 -11.19
N LEU A 246 12.21 4.05 -11.11
CA LEU A 246 12.97 3.50 -9.98
C LEU A 246 14.45 3.88 -10.02
N THR A 247 15.09 3.83 -11.19
CA THR A 247 16.56 3.89 -11.32
C THR A 247 17.09 5.19 -11.94
N GLY A 248 16.24 5.97 -12.61
CA GLY A 248 16.64 7.10 -13.46
C GLY A 248 17.35 6.68 -14.76
N LYS A 249 17.45 5.36 -15.03
CA LYS A 249 18.13 4.80 -16.21
C LYS A 249 17.12 4.10 -17.10
N LYS A 250 17.37 4.11 -18.40
CA LYS A 250 16.57 3.32 -19.34
C LYS A 250 16.93 1.85 -19.16
N LEU A 251 15.91 1.01 -18.97
CA LEU A 251 16.06 -0.42 -19.21
C LEU A 251 16.16 -0.60 -20.71
N VAL A 252 17.31 -1.06 -21.21
CA VAL A 252 17.45 -1.35 -22.64
C VAL A 252 17.07 -2.82 -22.83
N MET A 253 15.78 -3.08 -23.00
CA MET A 253 15.29 -4.39 -23.43
C MET A 253 15.64 -4.54 -24.91
N GLN A 254 16.91 -4.84 -25.23
CA GLN A 254 17.41 -4.81 -26.60
C GLN A 254 16.46 -5.56 -27.58
N ASP A 255 16.02 -4.84 -28.60
CA ASP A 255 15.49 -5.37 -29.86
C ASP A 255 14.32 -6.36 -29.81
N VAL A 256 13.43 -6.35 -28.80
CA VAL A 256 12.17 -7.14 -28.87
C VAL A 256 11.34 -6.76 -30.12
N ARG A 257 11.33 -5.48 -30.51
CA ARG A 257 10.63 -4.99 -31.72
C ARG A 257 11.35 -5.29 -33.03
N LYS A 258 12.69 -5.23 -33.09
CA LYS A 258 13.46 -5.56 -34.30
C LYS A 258 13.72 -7.06 -34.49
N GLN A 259 13.73 -7.84 -33.42
CA GLN A 259 13.66 -9.28 -33.54
C GLN A 259 12.24 -9.68 -33.94
N ASN A 260 11.17 -9.10 -33.38
CA ASN A 260 9.79 -9.45 -33.74
C ASN A 260 9.52 -9.53 -35.26
N TRP A 261 9.98 -8.58 -36.09
CA TRP A 261 9.77 -8.70 -37.55
C TRP A 261 10.68 -9.74 -38.21
N ILE A 262 11.94 -9.87 -37.79
CA ILE A 262 12.91 -10.81 -38.39
C ILE A 262 12.65 -12.25 -37.91
N THR A 263 12.42 -12.48 -36.62
CA THR A 263 12.06 -13.80 -36.08
C THR A 263 10.67 -14.26 -36.50
N GLN A 264 9.67 -13.38 -36.68
CA GLN A 264 8.40 -13.77 -37.31
C GLN A 264 8.56 -14.16 -38.80
N LEU A 265 9.55 -13.60 -39.50
CA LEU A 265 9.88 -13.95 -40.88
C LEU A 265 10.64 -15.28 -41.00
N PHE A 266 11.50 -15.63 -40.04
CA PHE A 266 12.38 -16.81 -40.11
C PHE A 266 12.02 -17.98 -39.18
N HIS A 267 11.26 -17.74 -38.10
CA HIS A 267 10.80 -18.77 -37.16
C HIS A 267 9.28 -18.81 -37.08
N ARG A 268 8.65 -19.57 -37.99
CA ARG A 268 7.28 -20.05 -37.79
C ARG A 268 7.27 -21.07 -36.63
N GLY A 269 7.23 -20.60 -35.39
CA GLY A 269 6.82 -21.46 -34.26
C GLY A 269 7.44 -21.22 -32.90
N GLU A 270 8.60 -20.57 -32.80
CA GLU A 270 9.21 -20.30 -31.48
C GLU A 270 8.78 -18.91 -31.00
N LYS A 271 7.89 -18.90 -30.01
CA LYS A 271 7.47 -17.68 -29.33
C LYS A 271 8.61 -17.20 -28.45
N MET A 272 9.01 -15.95 -28.62
CA MET A 272 10.07 -15.34 -27.83
C MET A 272 9.55 -15.04 -26.42
N GLU A 273 10.28 -15.51 -25.41
CA GLU A 273 10.05 -15.21 -24.00
C GLU A 273 11.23 -14.39 -23.48
N LEU A 274 10.94 -13.30 -22.78
CA LEU A 274 11.93 -12.47 -22.14
C LEU A 274 11.65 -12.45 -20.63
N THR A 275 12.64 -12.84 -19.84
CA THR A 275 12.59 -12.80 -18.39
C THR A 275 13.92 -12.29 -17.86
N ASP A 276 13.87 -11.43 -16.86
CA ASP A 276 15.05 -10.95 -16.16
C ASP A 276 14.70 -10.58 -14.72
N ARG A 277 15.70 -10.65 -13.84
CA ARG A 277 15.59 -10.27 -12.44
C ARG A 277 16.75 -9.35 -12.08
N ILE A 278 16.44 -8.12 -11.70
CA ILE A 278 17.40 -7.05 -11.45
C ILE A 278 17.25 -6.58 -10.01
N VAL A 279 18.36 -6.54 -9.27
CA VAL A 279 18.39 -5.98 -7.91
C VAL A 279 18.65 -4.47 -7.97
N ILE A 280 17.83 -3.68 -7.28
CA ILE A 280 17.90 -2.22 -7.21
C ILE A 280 18.07 -1.81 -5.74
N ASP A 281 19.31 -1.45 -5.38
CA ASP A 281 19.62 -0.90 -4.06
C ASP A 281 19.23 0.58 -4.00
N ARG A 282 18.18 0.90 -3.24
CA ARG A 282 17.84 2.27 -2.84
C ARG A 282 18.16 2.46 -1.36
N MET A 283 19.04 3.43 -1.04
CA MET A 283 19.17 3.90 0.34
C MET A 283 17.87 4.60 0.75
N LYS A 284 17.42 4.39 2.00
CA LYS A 284 16.28 5.11 2.59
C LYS A 284 16.41 6.61 2.30
N ARG A 285 15.35 7.23 1.78
CA ARG A 285 15.23 8.69 1.87
C ARG A 285 14.90 8.99 3.34
N GLU A 286 15.84 9.62 4.03
CA GLU A 286 15.65 10.18 5.38
C GLU A 286 14.48 11.17 5.41
#